data_AF-A0A1H4F5B2-F1
#
_entry.id   AF-A0A1H4F5B2-F1
#
_cell.length_a   1.000
_cell.length_b   1.000
_cell.length_c   1.000
_cell.angle_alpha   90.00
_cell.angle_beta   90.00
_cell.angle_gamma   90.00
#
_symmetry.space_group_name_H-M   'P 1'
#
loop_
_entity.id
_entity.type
_entity.pdbx_description
1 polymer ?
#
loop_
_entity_poly.entity_id
_entity_poly.type
_entity_poly.pdbx_seq_one_letter_code
_entity_poly.pdbx_strand_id
1 'polypeptide(L)' 'MTTLNISLPEDMKTWINQRIVSGDYSNASEYIQSLISRDYLQQRLAEPPPDEFANMSEAEVMQMVREEIQAYRTGKA' A
#
# COMPACT_ATOMS: atom_id res chain seq x y z
N MET A 1 15.80 -5.40 1.06
CA MET A 1 14.89 -4.89 0.02
C MET A 1 14.85 -5.91 -1.10
N THR A 2 13.65 -6.28 -1.56
CA THR A 2 13.47 -7.18 -2.71
C THR A 2 13.25 -6.32 -3.95
N THR A 3 13.83 -6.70 -5.08
CA THR A 3 13.68 -5.98 -6.35
C THR A 3 12.58 -6.61 -7.19
N LEU A 4 11.72 -5.76 -7.78
CA LEU A 4 10.67 -6.14 -8.71
C LEU A 4 10.87 -5.37 -10.02
N ASN A 5 11.05 -6.08 -11.13
CA ASN A 5 11.16 -5.49 -12.46
C ASN A 5 9.80 -5.57 -13.18
N ILE A 6 9.36 -4.46 -13.74
CA ILE A 6 8.06 -4.33 -14.41
C ILE A 6 8.24 -3.56 -15.72
N SER A 7 7.52 -4.00 -16.75
CA SER A 7 7.43 -3.29 -18.03
C SER A 7 6.08 -2.60 -18.13
N LEU A 8 6.08 -1.32 -18.50
CA LEU A 8 4.89 -0.51 -18.63
C LEU A 8 4.88 0.18 -20.00
N PRO A 9 3.69 0.41 -20.61
CA PRO A 9 3.57 1.26 -21.78
C PRO A 9 4.11 2.68 -21.53
N GLU A 10 4.59 3.34 -22.58
CA GLU A 10 5.17 4.68 -22.48
C GLU A 10 4.17 5.72 -21.94
N ASP A 11 2.88 5.59 -22.25
CA ASP A 11 1.83 6.47 -21.71
C ASP A 11 1.75 6.40 -20.18
N MET A 12 1.86 5.18 -19.61
CA MET A 12 1.85 4.99 -18.16
C MET A 12 3.11 5.56 -17.51
N LYS A 13 4.27 5.35 -18.12
CA LYS A 13 5.54 5.93 -17.65
C LYS A 13 5.49 7.45 -17.65
N THR A 14 4.91 8.05 -18.69
CA THR A 14 4.72 9.50 -18.81
C THR A 14 3.84 10.03 -17.68
N TRP A 15 2.76 9.33 -17.39
CA TRP A 15 1.87 9.69 -16.28
C TRP A 15 2.55 9.57 -14.91
N ILE A 16 3.33 8.52 -14.66
CA ILE A 16 4.12 8.38 -13.43
C ILE A 16 5.12 9.53 -13.30
N ASN A 17 5.80 9.91 -14.38
CA ASN A 17 6.73 11.04 -14.36
C ASN A 17 6.05 12.36 -14.03
N GLN A 18 4.81 12.59 -14.49
CA GLN A 18 4.05 13.79 -14.10
C GLN A 18 3.79 13.84 -12.59
N ARG A 19 3.51 12.70 -11.95
CA ARG A 19 3.34 12.59 -10.49
C ARG A 19 4.63 12.82 -9.71
N ILE A 20 5.79 12.53 -10.33
CA ILE A 20 7.10 12.83 -9.74
C ILE A 20 7.39 14.33 -9.87
N VAL A 21 7.13 14.91 -11.04
CA VAL A 21 7.35 16.34 -11.31
C VAL A 21 6.42 17.24 -10.48
N SER A 22 5.21 16.80 -10.15
CA SER A 22 4.33 17.52 -9.23
C SER A 22 4.88 17.64 -7.80
N GLY A 23 5.93 16.86 -7.47
CA GLY A 23 6.55 16.84 -6.15
C GLY A 23 5.90 15.89 -5.14
N ASP A 24 4.89 15.11 -5.57
CA ASP A 24 4.21 14.15 -4.69
C ASP A 24 5.08 12.92 -4.39
N TYR A 25 6.04 12.61 -5.26
CA TYR A 25 6.89 11.42 -5.18
C TYR A 25 8.29 11.70 -5.71
N SER A 26 9.31 11.06 -5.13
CA SER A 26 10.72 11.28 -5.52
C SER A 26 11.13 10.45 -6.73
N ASN A 27 10.47 9.31 -6.97
CA ASN A 27 10.74 8.41 -8.09
C ASN A 27 9.56 7.46 -8.36
N ALA A 28 9.67 6.68 -9.45
CA ALA A 28 8.62 5.75 -9.86
C ALA A 28 8.40 4.61 -8.86
N SER A 29 9.46 4.10 -8.22
CA SER A 29 9.34 3.02 -7.23
C SER A 29 8.56 3.47 -6.01
N GLU A 30 8.80 4.69 -5.52
CA GLU A 30 8.05 5.28 -4.41
C GLU A 30 6.57 5.47 -4.78
N TYR A 31 6.32 5.96 -6.01
CA TYR A 31 4.96 6.10 -6.50
C TYR A 31 4.20 4.76 -6.50
N ILE A 32 4.82 3.72 -7.06
CA ILE A 32 4.23 2.38 -7.15
C ILE A 32 4.06 1.74 -5.77
N GLN A 33 5.03 1.90 -4.85
CA GLN A 33 4.87 1.44 -3.48
C GLN A 33 3.69 2.11 -2.78
N SER A 34 3.48 3.42 -3.02
CA SER A 34 2.34 4.14 -2.46
C SER A 34 1.01 3.65 -3.03
N LEU A 35 0.96 3.32 -4.33
CA LEU A 35 -0.23 2.78 -4.97
C LEU A 35 -0.57 1.40 -4.38
N ILE A 36 0.40 0.50 -4.29
CA ILE A 36 0.21 -0.84 -3.72
C ILE A 36 -0.22 -0.75 -2.25
N SER A 37 0.38 0.16 -1.47
CA SER A 37 0.01 0.34 -0.07
C SER A 37 -1.44 0.83 0.09
N ARG A 38 -1.91 1.70 -0.80
CA ARG A 38 -3.29 2.19 -0.80
C ARG A 38 -4.26 1.10 -1.23
N ASP A 39 -3.94 0.35 -2.28
CA ASP A 39 -4.74 -0.77 -2.77
C ASP A 39 -4.90 -1.85 -1.69
N TYR A 40 -3.79 -2.24 -1.03
CA TYR A 40 -3.82 -3.18 0.08
C TYR A 40 -4.72 -2.71 1.23
N LEU A 41 -4.60 -1.46 1.63
CA LEU A 41 -5.45 -0.89 2.69
C LEU A 41 -6.92 -0.87 2.26
N GLN A 42 -7.22 -0.51 1.02
CA GLN A 42 -8.59 -0.52 0.51
C GLN A 42 -9.19 -1.93 0.51
N GLN A 43 -8.44 -2.93 0.08
CA GLN A 43 -8.89 -4.33 0.09
C GLN A 43 -9.12 -4.81 1.53
N ARG A 44 -8.18 -4.55 2.44
CA ARG A 44 -8.32 -4.96 3.84
C ARG A 44 -9.52 -4.30 4.55
N LEU A 45 -9.81 -3.03 4.22
CA LEU A 45 -10.96 -2.32 4.77
C LEU A 45 -12.29 -2.71 4.10
N ALA A 46 -12.26 -3.24 2.88
CA ALA A 46 -13.44 -3.71 2.17
C ALA A 46 -13.91 -5.08 2.64
N GLU A 47 -13.00 -5.90 3.18
CA GLU A 47 -13.34 -7.17 3.80
C GLU A 47 -13.94 -6.94 5.20
N PRO A 48 -15.08 -7.58 5.54
CA PRO A 48 -15.58 -7.52 6.89
C PRO A 48 -14.51 -8.08 7.84
N PRO A 49 -14.34 -7.48 9.04
CA PRO A 49 -13.42 -8.02 10.03
C PRO A 49 -13.79 -9.50 10.24
N PRO A 50 -12.82 -10.43 10.23
CA PRO A 50 -13.09 -11.82 10.53
C PRO A 50 -13.87 -11.94 11.84
N ASP A 51 -14.73 -12.97 11.97
CA ASP A 51 -15.64 -13.09 13.13
C ASP A 51 -14.91 -13.06 14.49
N GLU A 52 -13.63 -13.46 14.52
CA GLU A 52 -12.76 -13.32 15.71
C GLU A 52 -12.56 -11.88 16.19
N PHE A 53 -12.68 -10.90 15.29
CA PHE A 53 -12.52 -9.46 15.57
C PHE A 53 -13.86 -8.73 15.77
N ALA A 54 -15.01 -9.42 15.62
CA ALA A 54 -16.34 -8.81 15.75
C ALA A 54 -16.61 -8.25 17.17
N ASN A 55 -15.89 -8.74 18.18
CA ASN A 55 -15.98 -8.28 19.56
C ASN A 55 -14.93 -7.23 19.94
N MET A 56 -14.04 -6.86 19.03
CA MET A 56 -12.99 -5.86 19.27
C MET A 56 -13.51 -4.46 18.96
N SER A 57 -12.97 -3.47 19.67
CA SER A 57 -13.30 -2.08 19.37
C SER A 57 -12.74 -1.68 18.00
N GLU A 58 -13.40 -0.75 17.30
CA GLU A 58 -12.93 -0.23 16.00
C GLU A 58 -11.49 0.30 16.07
N ALA A 59 -11.11 0.89 17.21
CA ALA A 59 -9.77 1.36 17.47
C ALA A 59 -8.73 0.23 17.51
N GLU A 60 -9.06 -0.93 18.09
CA GLU A 60 -8.18 -2.10 18.14
C GLU A 60 -8.02 -2.73 16.75
N VAL A 61 -9.10 -2.84 15.98
CA VAL A 61 -9.04 -3.33 14.59
C VAL A 61 -8.15 -2.44 13.73
N MET A 62 -8.31 -1.12 13.85
CA MET A 62 -7.47 -0.15 13.13
C MET A 62 -6.00 -0.20 13.58
N GLN A 63 -5.74 -0.44 14.87
CA GLN A 63 -4.40 -0.62 15.38
C GLN A 63 -3.75 -1.88 14.80
N MET A 64 -4.48 -2.99 14.73
CA MET A 64 -4.00 -4.24 14.16
C MET A 64 -3.71 -4.13 12.65
N VAL A 65 -4.60 -3.51 11.88
CA VAL A 65 -4.37 -3.27 10.44
C VAL A 65 -3.12 -2.40 10.24
N ARG A 66 -2.90 -1.40 11.10
CA ARG A 66 -1.67 -0.60 11.07
C ARG A 66 -0.43 -1.44 11.37
N GLU A 67 -0.49 -2.31 12.37
CA GLU A 67 0.62 -3.21 12.73
C GLU A 67 0.93 -4.21 11.63
N GLU A 68 -0.08 -4.78 11.00
CA GLU A 68 0.07 -5.70 9.88
C GLU A 68 0.71 -5.01 8.67
N ILE A 69 0.24 -3.82 8.31
CA ILE A 69 0.85 -3.00 7.25
C ILE A 69 2.32 -2.68 7.58
N GLN A 70 2.64 -2.37 8.84
CA GLN A 70 4.02 -2.14 9.29
C GLN A 70 4.88 -3.41 9.23
N ALA A 71 4.32 -4.57 9.57
CA ALA A 71 5.00 -5.86 9.48
C ALA A 71 5.36 -6.19 8.02
N TYR A 72 4.43 -5.99 7.08
CA TYR A 72 4.69 -6.14 5.65
C TYR A 72 5.79 -5.18 5.14
N ARG A 73 5.81 -3.93 5.62
CA ARG A 73 6.84 -2.95 5.22
C ARG A 73 8.23 -3.26 5.79
N THR A 74 8.31 -3.89 6.96
CA THR A 74 9.58 -4.23 7.62
C THR A 74 10.14 -5.60 7.19
N GLY A 75 9.42 -6.35 6.35
CA GLY A 75 9.85 -7.67 5.89
C GLY A 75 9.85 -8.73 6.99
N LYS A 76 9.12 -8.49 8.10
CA LYS A 76 8.80 -9.49 9.11
C LYS A 76 7.50 -10.18 8.69
N ALA A 77 7.61 -11.16 7.81
CA ALA A 77 6.61 -12.22 7.65
C ALA A 77 7.33 -13.55 7.87
#